data_AF-A0A842U4R8-F1
#
_entry.id   AF-A0A842U4R8-F1
#
_cell.length_a   1.000
_cell.length_b   1.000
_cell.length_c   1.000
_cell.angle_alpha   90.00
_cell.angle_beta   90.00
_cell.angle_gamma   90.00
#
_symmetry.space_group_name_H-M   'P 1'
#
loop_
_entity.id
_entity.type
_entity.pdbx_description
1 polymer ?
#
loop_
_entity_poly.entity_id
_entity_poly.type
_entity_poly.pdbx_seq_one_letter_code
_entity_poly.pdbx_strand_id
1 'polypeptide(L)'
;MKFSPPVQLTPSDSHHFFGYYSVCPWSKNQKYYTCLESEFHHRMPRKREKAKIILLNLEQKTHEFLIETNAWNFQQGSMLHWFPSSPNNCIIFNDLDNDIP
;
A
#
# COMPACT_ATOMS: atom_id res chain seq x y z
N MET A 1 -15.16 -13.31 -23.21
CA MET A 1 -14.25 -12.22 -22.82
C MET A 1 -12.82 -12.71 -22.99
N LYS A 2 -11.91 -11.86 -23.50
CA LYS A 2 -10.47 -12.15 -23.50
C LYS A 2 -9.84 -11.35 -22.37
N PHE A 3 -9.13 -12.02 -21.47
CA PHE A 3 -8.36 -11.38 -20.41
C PHE A 3 -6.89 -11.36 -20.78
N SER A 4 -6.14 -10.39 -20.26
CA SER A 4 -4.68 -10.41 -20.33
C SER A 4 -4.12 -11.57 -19.49
N PRO A 5 -2.91 -12.06 -19.79
CA PRO A 5 -2.20 -12.90 -18.84
C PRO A 5 -1.99 -12.15 -17.51
N PRO A 6 -1.85 -12.87 -16.38
CA PRO A 6 -1.48 -12.26 -15.11
C PRO A 6 -0.08 -11.62 -15.22
N VAL A 7 0.09 -10.49 -14.54
CA VAL A 7 1.37 -9.76 -14.49
C VAL A 7 1.70 -9.47 -13.04
N GLN A 8 2.96 -9.65 -12.67
CA GLN A 8 3.46 -9.25 -11.36
C GLN A 8 3.51 -7.72 -11.27
N LEU A 9 2.92 -7.15 -10.22
CA LEU A 9 2.92 -5.69 -10.00
C LEU A 9 4.08 -5.26 -9.10
N THR A 10 4.32 -5.98 -8.02
CA THR A 10 5.26 -5.60 -6.95
C THR A 10 6.65 -6.22 -7.17
N PRO A 11 7.72 -5.64 -6.62
CA PRO A 11 9.03 -6.27 -6.52
C PRO A 11 9.00 -7.63 -5.76
N SER A 12 10.02 -8.46 -5.97
CA SER A 12 10.10 -9.84 -5.43
C SER A 12 10.86 -9.96 -4.09
N ASP A 13 11.46 -8.88 -3.60
CA ASP A 13 12.37 -8.87 -2.45
C ASP A 13 11.67 -8.71 -1.09
N SER A 14 10.42 -8.25 -1.08
CA SER A 14 9.68 -7.93 0.15
C SER A 14 8.22 -8.43 0.12
N HIS A 15 7.57 -8.46 1.29
CA HIS A 15 6.16 -8.82 1.40
C HIS A 15 5.27 -7.61 1.17
N HIS A 16 4.53 -7.63 0.05
CA HIS A 16 3.63 -6.57 -0.34
C HIS A 16 2.16 -6.98 -0.13
N PHE A 17 1.36 -6.09 0.44
CA PHE A 17 -0.06 -6.31 0.69
C PHE A 17 -0.82 -4.98 0.72
N PHE A 18 -2.12 -4.99 0.44
CA PHE A 18 -2.93 -3.76 0.51
C PHE A 18 -3.76 -3.66 1.80
N GLY A 19 -4.27 -4.78 2.30
CA GLY A 19 -5.13 -4.83 3.49
C GLY A 19 -6.62 -4.87 3.13
N TYR A 20 -7.38 -3.85 3.54
CA TYR A 20 -8.85 -3.88 3.64
C TYR A 20 -9.55 -4.06 2.29
N TYR A 21 -10.35 -5.13 2.16
CA TYR A 21 -10.93 -5.56 0.88
C TYR A 21 -11.90 -4.58 0.20
N SER A 22 -12.49 -3.64 0.96
CA SER A 22 -13.46 -2.68 0.42
C SER A 22 -12.82 -1.43 -0.17
N VAL A 23 -11.49 -1.34 -0.17
CA VAL A 23 -10.76 -0.18 -0.65
C VAL A 23 -10.06 -0.52 -1.97
N CYS A 24 -10.12 0.41 -2.91
CA CYS A 24 -9.45 0.24 -4.20
C CYS A 24 -7.98 0.68 -4.09
N PRO A 25 -7.01 -0.19 -4.41
CA PRO A 25 -5.59 0.17 -4.41
C PRO A 25 -5.16 0.97 -5.65
N TRP A 26 -6.03 1.06 -6.66
CA TRP A 26 -5.75 1.70 -7.94
C TRP A 26 -6.16 3.18 -7.93
N SER A 27 -5.33 4.02 -8.53
CA SER A 27 -5.75 5.37 -8.89
C SER A 27 -6.89 5.32 -9.92
N LYS A 28 -7.69 6.38 -9.99
CA LYS A 28 -8.85 6.44 -10.91
C LYS A 28 -8.45 6.27 -12.38
N ASN A 29 -7.27 6.76 -12.76
CA ASN A 29 -6.73 6.64 -14.11
C ASN A 29 -6.01 5.30 -14.38
N GLN A 30 -5.96 4.39 -13.40
CA GLN A 30 -5.31 3.07 -13.49
C GLN A 30 -3.80 3.11 -13.79
N LYS A 31 -3.14 4.27 -13.65
CA LYS A 31 -1.69 4.40 -13.86
C LYS A 31 -0.89 4.00 -12.63
N TYR A 32 -1.48 4.17 -11.46
CA TYR A 32 -0.83 3.95 -10.20
C TYR A 32 -1.54 2.90 -9.37
N TYR A 33 -0.75 2.11 -8.67
CA TYR A 33 -1.20 1.19 -7.63
C TYR A 33 -0.42 1.51 -6.37
N THR A 34 -1.07 1.49 -5.20
CA THR A 34 -0.38 1.67 -3.92
C THR A 34 -0.63 0.49 -3.00
N CYS A 35 0.37 0.16 -2.18
CA CYS A 35 0.30 -0.92 -1.20
C CYS A 35 1.26 -0.69 -0.04
N LEU A 36 1.09 -1.50 0.99
CA LEU A 36 2.04 -1.61 2.08
C LEU A 36 3.10 -2.68 1.78
N GLU A 37 4.31 -2.44 2.25
CA GLU A 37 5.42 -3.38 2.30
C GLU A 37 5.80 -3.66 3.76
N SER A 38 6.06 -4.92 4.07
CA SER A 38 6.50 -5.40 5.39
C SER A 38 7.65 -6.38 5.26
N GLU A 39 8.51 -6.43 6.27
CA GLU A 39 9.63 -7.38 6.33
C GLU A 39 9.20 -8.82 6.67
N PHE A 40 7.95 -9.03 7.09
CA PHE A 40 7.42 -10.32 7.51
C PHE A 40 5.93 -10.44 7.20
N HIS A 41 5.42 -11.68 7.15
CA HIS A 41 3.99 -11.97 6.94
C HIS A 41 3.45 -13.10 7.84
N HIS A 42 4.31 -13.73 8.65
CA HIS A 42 4.01 -14.97 9.38
C HIS A 42 3.58 -14.75 10.84
N ARG A 43 3.40 -13.50 11.27
CA ARG A 43 3.02 -13.13 12.64
C ARG A 43 2.39 -11.75 12.66
N MET A 44 1.73 -11.38 13.75
CA MET A 44 1.24 -10.02 13.94
C MET A 44 2.39 -9.00 14.12
N PRO A 45 2.20 -7.75 13.67
CA PRO A 45 3.15 -6.67 13.94
C PRO A 45 3.17 -6.32 15.44
N ARG A 46 4.33 -5.89 15.91
CA ARG A 46 4.58 -5.40 17.27
C ARG A 46 4.59 -3.86 17.28
N LYS A 47 4.47 -3.26 18.47
CA LYS A 47 4.64 -1.80 18.63
C LYS A 47 5.94 -1.35 17.99
N ARG A 48 5.90 -0.22 17.27
CA ARG A 48 7.04 0.43 16.57
C ARG A 48 7.57 -0.33 15.34
N GLU A 49 7.02 -1.49 14.99
CA GLU A 49 7.30 -2.09 13.68
C GLU A 49 6.51 -1.34 12.62
N LYS A 50 7.21 -0.85 11.61
CA LYS A 50 6.63 -0.02 10.56
C LYS A 50 6.33 -0.84 9.31
N ALA A 51 5.33 -0.40 8.57
CA ALA A 51 5.14 -0.79 7.18
C ALA A 51 5.49 0.41 6.30
N LYS A 52 6.06 0.14 5.13
CA LYS A 52 6.28 1.17 4.12
C LYS A 52 5.06 1.27 3.22
N ILE A 53 4.73 2.46 2.76
CA ILE A 53 3.76 2.68 1.68
C ILE A 53 4.55 2.88 0.39
N ILE A 54 4.26 2.04 -0.59
CA ILE A 54 4.92 2.02 -1.90
C ILE A 54 3.92 2.45 -2.97
N LEU A 55 4.41 3.21 -3.95
CA LEU A 55 3.70 3.57 -5.18
C LEU A 55 4.28 2.79 -6.35
N LEU A 56 3.44 2.11 -7.12
CA LEU A 56 3.81 1.45 -8.36
C LEU A 56 3.30 2.28 -9.53
N ASN A 57 4.19 2.67 -10.44
CA ASN A 57 3.82 3.24 -11.73
C ASN A 57 3.74 2.11 -12.76
N LEU A 58 2.54 1.81 -13.22
CA LEU A 58 2.26 0.65 -14.06
C LEU A 58 2.58 0.89 -15.54
N GLU A 59 2.60 2.14 -15.99
CA GLU A 59 3.04 2.49 -17.35
C GLU A 59 4.56 2.39 -17.47
N GLN A 60 5.29 2.91 -16.48
CA GLN A 60 6.76 2.94 -16.48
C GLN A 60 7.39 1.68 -15.90
N LYS A 61 6.60 0.83 -15.24
CA LYS A 61 7.06 -0.38 -14.52
C LYS A 61 8.11 -0.04 -13.46
N THR A 62 7.87 1.04 -12.71
CA THR A 62 8.72 1.50 -11.61
C THR A 62 7.96 1.44 -10.30
N HIS A 63 8.70 1.44 -9.20
CA HIS A 63 8.16 1.52 -7.86
C HIS A 63 8.93 2.56 -7.05
N GLU A 64 8.25 3.21 -6.13
CA GLU A 64 8.79 4.29 -5.30
C GLU A 64 8.34 4.12 -3.85
N PHE A 65 9.26 4.27 -2.91
CA PHE A 65 8.95 4.41 -1.50
C PHE A 65 8.39 5.81 -1.23
N LEU A 66 7.19 5.90 -0.65
CA LEU A 66 6.58 7.19 -0.30
C LEU A 66 6.85 7.58 1.15
N ILE A 67 6.50 6.71 2.10
CA ILE A 67 6.50 7.02 3.53
C ILE A 67 6.36 5.73 4.36
N GLU A 68 6.74 5.78 5.64
CA GLU A 68 6.46 4.71 6.61
C GLU A 68 5.26 5.06 7.50
N THR A 69 4.57 4.05 8.01
CA THR A 69 3.50 4.20 9.01
C THR A 69 3.70 3.23 10.17
N ASN A 70 3.44 3.73 11.39
CA ASN A 70 3.37 2.93 12.61
C ASN A 70 1.96 2.37 12.86
N ALA A 71 0.93 2.88 12.18
CA ALA A 71 -0.47 2.50 12.38
C ALA A 71 -0.93 1.50 11.33
N TRP A 72 -0.59 0.22 11.51
CA TRP A 72 -0.98 -0.82 10.55
C TRP A 72 -1.23 -2.21 11.14
N ASN A 73 -1.96 -3.03 10.39
CA ASN A 73 -2.02 -4.49 10.55
C ASN A 73 -2.31 -5.17 9.19
N PHE A 74 -2.22 -6.49 9.10
CA PHE A 74 -2.41 -7.19 7.81
C PHE A 74 -3.85 -7.16 7.28
N GLN A 75 -4.85 -7.05 8.16
CA GLN A 75 -6.26 -7.08 7.75
C GLN A 75 -6.74 -5.71 7.22
N GLN A 76 -6.36 -4.63 7.89
CA GLN A 76 -6.81 -3.27 7.60
C GLN A 76 -5.76 -2.44 6.86
N GLY A 77 -4.51 -2.90 6.80
CA GLY A 77 -3.39 -2.04 6.40
C GLY A 77 -3.28 -0.86 7.36
N SER A 78 -3.02 0.33 6.82
CA SER A 78 -3.06 1.61 7.53
C SER A 78 -4.30 2.45 7.20
N MET A 79 -5.40 1.81 6.76
CA MET A 79 -6.50 2.52 6.08
C MET A 79 -5.96 3.41 4.95
N LEU A 80 -5.18 2.80 4.05
CA LEU A 80 -4.59 3.47 2.90
C LEU A 80 -5.65 3.65 1.80
N HIS A 81 -5.92 4.88 1.38
CA HIS A 81 -6.88 5.20 0.32
C HIS A 81 -6.31 6.20 -0.68
N TRP A 82 -6.79 6.15 -1.92
CA TRP A 82 -6.76 7.30 -2.81
C TRP A 82 -7.78 8.34 -2.35
N PHE A 83 -7.38 9.60 -2.22
CA PHE A 83 -8.27 10.67 -1.79
C PHE A 83 -9.36 10.91 -2.85
N PRO A 84 -10.66 10.75 -2.53
CA PRO A 84 -11.72 10.78 -3.55
C PRO A 84 -11.79 12.08 -4.37
N SER A 85 -11.46 13.22 -3.76
CA SER A 85 -11.42 14.52 -4.44
C SER A 85 -10.15 14.76 -5.26
N SER A 86 -9.12 13.92 -5.11
CA SER A 86 -7.88 13.94 -5.90
C SER A 86 -7.35 12.51 -6.16
N PRO A 87 -8.15 11.65 -6.84
CA PRO A 87 -7.97 10.19 -6.83
C PRO A 87 -6.85 9.68 -7.74
N ASN A 88 -6.04 10.60 -8.28
CA ASN A 88 -4.88 10.31 -9.13
C ASN A 88 -3.57 10.88 -8.56
N ASN A 89 -3.64 11.76 -7.55
CA ASN A 89 -2.50 12.57 -7.12
C ASN A 89 -2.31 12.57 -5.60
N CYS A 90 -3.26 12.04 -4.83
CA CYS A 90 -3.22 12.10 -3.38
C CYS A 90 -3.70 10.79 -2.78
N ILE A 91 -2.91 10.28 -1.85
CA ILE A 91 -3.29 9.19 -0.95
C ILE A 91 -3.45 9.74 0.47
N ILE A 92 -4.27 9.05 1.26
CA ILE A 92 -4.43 9.27 2.69
C ILE A 92 -4.22 7.94 3.41
N PHE A 93 -3.66 8.01 4.60
CA PHE A 93 -3.38 6.84 5.44
C PHE A 93 -3.33 7.28 6.89
N ASN A 94 -3.51 6.32 7.80
CA ASN A 94 -3.31 6.54 9.22
C ASN A 94 -1.84 6.38 9.58
N ASP A 95 -1.36 7.23 10.48
CA ASP A 95 -0.09 7.04 11.16
C ASP A 95 -0.30 7.19 12.67
N LEU A 96 0.62 6.63 13.45
CA LEU A 96 0.65 6.77 14.90
C LEU A 96 1.88 7.60 15.27
N ASP A 97 1.63 8.79 15.80
CA ASP A 97 2.68 9.65 16.34
C ASP A 97 3.24 9.02 17.63
N ASN A 98 4.56 9.11 17.81
CA ASN A 98 5.34 8.32 18.78
C ASN A 98 5.05 8.65 20.26
N ASP A 99 4.11 9.56 20.53
CA ASP A 99 3.85 10.17 21.84
C ASP A 99 2.61 9.63 22.57
N ILE A 100 1.98 8.53 22.11
CA ILE A 100 0.86 7.91 22.84
C ILE A 100 1.36 6.69 23.64
N PRO A 101 1.37 6.74 24.99
CA PRO A 101 1.74 5.62 25.87
C PRO A 101 0.94 4.33 25.62
#